data_AF-A0A9W6M1P2-F1
#
_entry.id   AF-A0A9W6M1P2-F1
#
_cell.length_a   1.000
_cell.length_b   1.000
_cell.length_c   1.000
_cell.angle_alpha   90.00
_cell.angle_beta   90.00
_cell.angle_gamma   90.00
#
_symmetry.space_group_name_H-M   'P 1'
#
loop_
_entity.id
_entity.type
_entity.pdbx_description
1 polymer ?
#
loop_
_entity_poly.entity_id
_entity_poly.type
_entity_poly.pdbx_seq_one_letter_code
_entity_poly.pdbx_strand_id
1 'polypeptide(L)'
;MYLLHLDWHLEGAVPAAERRHILRALRQEIDADPRPLGVALADLGSPRALALRYGEGGQPRPLWSIGVVVAGAILVAYWLLFGTFAGGMLAVVDNAAPMSAEATFLFVTVVAFSDDQGVGIGWASGPEWFVVPGVMVALALLLGARAWRLVPRRARA
;
A
#
# COMPACT_ATOMS: atom_id res chain seq x y z
N MET A 1 -15.48 -2.35 14.25
CA MET A 1 -14.75 -2.79 13.02
C MET A 1 -15.64 -3.00 11.78
N TYR A 2 -16.96 -3.21 11.90
CA TYR A 2 -17.85 -3.46 10.76
C TYR A 2 -17.84 -2.37 9.68
N LEU A 3 -18.03 -1.10 10.05
CA LEU A 3 -18.08 0.03 9.10
C LEU A 3 -16.76 0.22 8.33
N LEU A 4 -15.62 -0.13 8.93
CA LEU A 4 -14.32 -0.05 8.27
C LEU A 4 -14.19 -1.09 7.15
N HIS A 5 -14.64 -2.32 7.41
CA HIS A 5 -14.71 -3.35 6.37
C HIS A 5 -15.71 -2.98 5.28
N LEU A 6 -16.84 -2.35 5.63
CA LEU A 6 -17.82 -1.89 4.64
C LEU A 6 -17.25 -0.79 3.74
N ASP A 7 -16.56 0.21 4.29
CA ASP A 7 -15.90 1.29 3.52
C ASP A 7 -14.95 0.73 2.45
N TRP A 8 -14.16 -0.28 2.82
CA TRP A 8 -13.24 -0.98 1.91
C TRP A 8 -13.97 -1.66 0.74
N HIS A 9 -15.12 -2.28 0.99
CA HIS A 9 -15.88 -2.94 -0.07
C HIS A 9 -16.66 -1.93 -0.93
N LEU A 10 -17.09 -0.80 -0.37
CA LEU A 10 -17.79 0.27 -1.08
C LEU A 10 -16.88 1.03 -2.04
N GLU A 11 -15.57 1.13 -1.78
CA GLU A 11 -14.61 1.86 -2.63
C GLU A 11 -14.65 1.40 -4.10
N GLY A 12 -14.86 0.10 -4.34
CA GLY A 12 -14.91 -0.46 -5.69
C GLY A 12 -16.24 -0.32 -6.41
N ALA A 13 -17.31 0.07 -5.70
CA ALA A 13 -18.69 -0.01 -6.15
C ALA A 13 -19.38 1.36 -6.20
N VAL A 14 -19.02 2.28 -5.31
CA VAL A 14 -19.77 3.52 -5.06
C VAL A 14 -18.84 4.75 -5.03
N PRO A 15 -19.25 5.92 -5.56
CA PRO A 15 -18.50 7.17 -5.43
C PRO A 15 -18.17 7.57 -3.99
N ALA A 16 -17.04 8.28 -3.80
CA ALA A 16 -16.58 8.71 -2.48
C ALA A 16 -17.61 9.59 -1.73
N ALA A 17 -18.34 10.45 -2.45
CA ALA A 17 -19.39 11.30 -1.86
C ALA A 17 -20.57 10.44 -1.34
N GLU A 18 -21.02 9.49 -2.14
CA GLU A 18 -22.13 8.60 -1.83
C GLU A 18 -21.74 7.56 -0.76
N ARG A 19 -20.51 7.04 -0.78
CA ARG A 19 -19.93 6.22 0.28
C ARG A 19 -19.95 6.92 1.63
N ARG A 20 -19.53 8.19 1.69
CA ARG A 20 -19.60 9.01 2.92
C ARG A 20 -21.03 9.25 3.38
N HIS A 21 -22.00 9.28 2.46
CA HIS A 21 -23.40 9.42 2.82
C HIS A 21 -23.94 8.11 3.40
N ILE A 22 -23.72 6.97 2.72
CA ILE A 22 -24.09 5.62 3.17
C ILE A 22 -23.53 5.33 4.56
N LEU A 23 -22.24 5.60 4.79
CA LEU A 23 -21.60 5.36 6.09
C LEU A 23 -22.16 6.26 7.21
N ARG A 24 -22.55 7.50 6.89
CA ARG A 24 -23.18 8.41 7.86
C ARG A 24 -24.59 7.96 8.18
N ALA A 25 -25.38 7.59 7.17
CA ALA A 25 -26.74 7.08 7.34
C ALA A 25 -26.73 5.78 8.17
N LEU A 26 -25.87 4.81 7.83
CA LEU A 26 -25.75 3.56 8.59
C LEU A 26 -25.28 3.80 10.03
N ARG A 27 -24.36 4.75 10.26
CA ARG A 27 -23.97 5.10 11.63
C ARG A 27 -25.15 5.66 12.41
N GLN A 28 -25.93 6.57 11.82
CA GLN A 28 -27.10 7.13 12.46
C GLN A 28 -28.18 6.07 12.76
N GLU A 29 -28.41 5.14 11.84
CA GLU A 29 -29.36 4.05 12.01
C GLU A 29 -28.92 3.08 13.12
N ILE A 30 -27.63 2.73 13.18
CA ILE A 30 -27.07 1.88 14.24
C ILE A 30 -27.12 2.59 15.60
N ASP A 31 -26.80 3.88 15.66
CA ASP A 31 -26.81 4.66 16.90
C ASP A 31 -28.25 4.91 17.41
N ALA A 32 -29.23 4.90 16.52
CA ALA A 32 -30.64 5.05 16.85
C ALA A 32 -31.33 3.71 17.22
N ASP A 33 -30.70 2.57 16.95
CA ASP A 33 -31.27 1.26 17.26
C ASP A 33 -31.18 0.98 18.77
N PRO A 34 -32.30 0.78 19.47
CA PRO A 34 -32.29 0.48 20.90
C PRO A 34 -31.77 -0.93 21.22
N ARG A 35 -31.60 -1.80 20.22
CA ARG A 35 -31.14 -3.19 20.40
C ARG A 35 -29.63 -3.25 20.61
N PRO A 36 -29.12 -4.35 21.21
CA PRO A 36 -27.68 -4.55 21.34
C PRO A 36 -26.99 -4.52 19.96
N LEU A 37 -25.84 -3.85 19.89
CA LEU A 37 -25.05 -3.63 18.67
C LEU A 37 -24.85 -4.91 17.83
N GLY A 38 -24.62 -6.06 18.49
CA GLY A 38 -24.42 -7.33 17.80
C GLY A 38 -25.65 -7.80 17.01
N VAL A 39 -26.86 -7.54 17.51
CA VAL A 39 -28.13 -7.89 16.86
C VAL A 39 -28.39 -6.95 15.70
N ALA A 40 -28.22 -5.64 15.91
CA ALA A 40 -28.36 -4.64 14.87
C ALA A 40 -27.40 -4.89 13.68
N LEU A 41 -26.14 -5.26 13.97
CA LEU A 41 -25.16 -5.61 12.93
C LEU A 41 -25.46 -6.95 12.24
N ALA A 42 -26.07 -7.93 12.94
CA ALA A 42 -26.43 -9.22 12.36
C ALA A 42 -27.53 -9.08 11.29
N ASP A 43 -28.52 -8.20 11.52
CA ASP A 43 -29.60 -7.90 10.58
C ASP A 43 -29.08 -7.28 9.27
N LEU A 44 -28.03 -6.45 9.35
CA LEU A 44 -27.37 -5.85 8.18
C LEU A 44 -26.63 -6.88 7.32
N GLY A 45 -26.35 -8.07 7.85
CA GLY A 45 -25.61 -9.13 7.17
C GLY A 45 -24.13 -8.81 6.95
N SER A 46 -23.48 -9.52 6.04
CA SER A 46 -22.04 -9.34 5.80
C SER A 46 -21.74 -7.98 5.12
N PRO A 47 -20.66 -7.28 5.49
CA PRO A 47 -20.27 -6.01 4.85
C PRO A 47 -20.13 -6.12 3.33
N ARG A 48 -19.67 -7.29 2.84
CA ARG A 48 -19.51 -7.57 1.42
C ARG A 48 -20.86 -7.67 0.70
N ALA A 49 -21.84 -8.35 1.29
CA ALA A 49 -23.19 -8.45 0.72
C ALA A 49 -23.88 -7.09 0.68
N LEU A 50 -23.71 -6.29 1.75
CA LEU A 50 -24.27 -4.94 1.81
C LEU A 50 -23.64 -4.01 0.76
N ALA A 51 -22.30 -4.03 0.61
CA ALA A 51 -21.61 -3.26 -0.42
C ALA A 51 -21.99 -3.68 -1.84
N LEU A 52 -22.25 -4.97 -2.08
CA LEU A 52 -22.74 -5.46 -3.36
C LEU A 52 -24.13 -4.89 -3.68
N ARG A 53 -25.05 -4.88 -2.72
CA ARG A 53 -26.39 -4.29 -2.89
C ARG A 53 -26.34 -2.80 -3.21
N TYR A 54 -25.48 -2.04 -2.52
CA TYR A 54 -25.27 -0.61 -2.84
C TYR A 54 -24.53 -0.39 -4.17
N GLY A 55 -23.85 -1.42 -4.69
CA GLY A 55 -23.12 -1.40 -5.95
C GLY A 55 -23.90 -1.91 -7.16
N GLU A 56 -25.10 -2.46 -6.97
CA GLU A 56 -25.93 -2.98 -8.06
C GLU A 56 -26.29 -1.84 -9.03
N GLY A 57 -25.83 -1.95 -10.27
CA GLY A 57 -25.98 -0.92 -11.32
C GLY A 57 -24.80 0.06 -11.45
N GLY A 58 -23.82 0.02 -10.54
CA GLY A 58 -22.62 0.86 -10.59
C GLY A 58 -21.52 0.34 -11.53
N GLN A 59 -20.74 1.24 -12.11
CA GLN A 59 -19.54 0.87 -12.87
C GLN A 59 -18.38 0.49 -11.92
N PRO A 60 -17.57 -0.54 -12.24
CA PRO A 60 -16.44 -0.93 -11.41
C PRO A 60 -15.40 0.19 -11.32
N ARG A 61 -15.03 0.59 -10.09
CA ARG A 61 -14.08 1.69 -9.87
C ARG A 61 -12.70 1.17 -9.42
N PRO A 62 -11.63 1.92 -9.72
CA PRO A 62 -10.30 1.64 -9.17
C PRO A 62 -10.29 1.82 -7.66
N LEU A 63 -9.51 0.97 -6.99
CA LEU A 63 -9.39 0.84 -5.55
C LEU A 63 -8.16 1.61 -5.04
N TRP A 64 -8.14 2.93 -5.23
CA TRP A 64 -6.95 3.76 -4.97
C TRP A 64 -6.38 3.61 -3.56
N SER A 65 -7.23 3.46 -2.55
CA SER A 65 -6.79 3.30 -1.16
C SER A 65 -6.00 1.99 -0.98
N ILE A 66 -6.44 0.92 -1.63
CA ILE A 66 -5.70 -0.34 -1.69
C ILE A 66 -4.36 -0.15 -2.41
N GLY A 67 -4.37 0.57 -3.52
CA GLY A 67 -3.15 0.95 -4.25
C GLY A 67 -2.14 1.67 -3.36
N VAL A 68 -2.57 2.67 -2.59
CA VAL A 68 -1.71 3.42 -1.67
C VAL A 68 -1.17 2.54 -0.54
N VAL A 69 -2.01 1.69 0.07
CA VAL A 69 -1.58 0.77 1.13
C VAL A 69 -0.53 -0.22 0.62
N VAL A 70 -0.77 -0.81 -0.55
CA VAL A 70 0.17 -1.75 -1.17
C VAL A 70 1.47 -1.07 -1.57
N ALA A 71 1.41 0.13 -2.14
CA ALA A 71 2.58 0.90 -2.50
C ALA A 71 3.42 1.30 -1.27
N GLY A 72 2.75 1.73 -0.19
CA GLY A 72 3.40 2.02 1.08
C GLY A 72 4.08 0.79 1.68
N ALA A 73 3.40 -0.37 1.67
CA ALA A 73 3.97 -1.62 2.16
C ALA A 73 5.22 -2.04 1.36
N ILE A 74 5.19 -1.92 0.03
CA ILE A 74 6.33 -2.22 -0.84
C ILE A 74 7.49 -1.24 -0.60
N LEU A 75 7.20 0.04 -0.40
CA LEU A 75 8.22 1.04 -0.09
C LEU A 75 8.91 0.76 1.25
N VAL A 76 8.15 0.39 2.27
CA VAL A 76 8.71 -0.01 3.57
C VAL A 76 9.58 -1.25 3.43
N ALA A 77 9.09 -2.27 2.71
CA ALA A 77 9.86 -3.49 2.45
C ALA A 77 11.17 -3.20 1.71
N TYR A 78 11.14 -2.31 0.72
CA TYR A 78 12.34 -1.86 0.01
C TYR A 78 13.38 -1.25 0.95
N TRP A 79 12.98 -0.31 1.82
CA TRP A 79 13.92 0.32 2.76
C TRP A 79 14.46 -0.63 3.82
N LEU A 80 13.64 -1.58 4.28
CA LEU A 80 14.10 -2.63 5.19
C LEU A 80 15.16 -3.50 4.52
N LEU A 81 14.92 -3.97 3.30
CA LEU A 81 15.88 -4.77 2.54
C LEU A 81 17.16 -4.01 2.25
N PHE A 82 17.06 -2.75 1.81
CA PHE A 82 18.22 -1.89 1.58
C PHE A 82 19.04 -1.71 2.87
N GLY A 83 18.38 -1.42 4.00
CA GLY A 83 19.04 -1.26 5.30
C GLY A 83 19.71 -2.55 5.78
N THR A 84 19.06 -3.71 5.62
CA THR A 84 19.67 -5.00 5.95
C THR A 84 20.88 -5.30 5.06
N PHE A 85 20.78 -5.01 3.76
CA PHE A 85 21.89 -5.18 2.84
C PHE A 85 23.10 -4.30 3.22
N ALA A 86 22.86 -3.00 3.41
CA ALA A 86 23.90 -2.04 3.75
C ALA A 86 24.51 -2.31 5.14
N GLY A 87 23.68 -2.68 6.12
CA GLY A 87 24.14 -3.11 7.44
C GLY A 87 24.95 -4.41 7.40
N GLY A 88 24.58 -5.35 6.53
CA GLY A 88 25.36 -6.56 6.28
C GLY A 88 26.74 -6.26 5.71
N MET A 89 26.83 -5.36 4.71
CA MET A 89 28.12 -4.91 4.19
C MET A 89 28.98 -4.26 5.27
N LEU A 90 28.36 -3.43 6.12
CA LEU A 90 29.06 -2.76 7.21
C LEU A 90 29.64 -3.77 8.21
N ALA A 91 28.84 -4.77 8.60
CA ALA A 91 29.29 -5.82 9.51
C ALA A 91 30.46 -6.63 8.95
N VAL A 92 30.47 -6.90 7.64
CA VAL A 92 31.58 -7.62 6.99
C VAL A 92 32.86 -6.80 7.02
N VAL A 93 32.76 -5.53 6.63
CA VAL A 93 33.91 -4.64 6.49
C VAL A 93 34.49 -4.26 7.86
N ASP A 94 33.66 -4.09 8.88
CA ASP A 94 34.09 -3.83 10.26
C ASP A 94 34.88 -5.01 10.86
N ASN A 95 34.45 -6.25 10.61
CA ASN A 95 35.16 -7.44 11.11
C ASN A 95 36.52 -7.70 10.44
N ALA A 96 36.77 -7.08 9.28
CA ALA A 96 37.97 -7.32 8.48
C ALA A 96 38.78 -6.04 8.25
N ALA A 97 38.60 -5.03 9.11
CA ALA A 97 39.25 -3.73 8.99
C ALA A 97 40.80 -3.85 9.00
N PRO A 98 41.53 -3.07 8.17
CA PRO A 98 41.02 -2.10 7.21
C PRO A 98 40.52 -2.75 5.92
N MET A 99 39.29 -2.42 5.52
CA MET A 99 38.67 -2.97 4.31
C MET A 99 37.68 -1.98 3.71
N SER A 100 37.48 -2.10 2.39
CA SER A 100 36.34 -1.52 1.69
C SER A 100 35.67 -2.58 0.83
N ALA A 101 34.35 -2.49 0.72
CA ALA A 101 33.55 -3.37 -0.12
C ALA A 101 32.57 -2.54 -0.94
N GLU A 102 32.45 -2.90 -2.22
CA GLU A 102 31.50 -2.32 -3.15
C GLU A 102 30.52 -3.39 -3.63
N ALA A 103 29.24 -3.09 -3.58
CA ALA A 103 28.21 -3.99 -4.09
C ALA A 103 27.03 -3.18 -4.62
N THR A 104 26.28 -3.77 -5.57
CA THR A 104 25.12 -3.12 -6.18
C THR A 104 23.83 -3.70 -5.61
N PHE A 105 22.97 -2.84 -5.06
CA PHE A 105 21.62 -3.18 -4.66
C PHE A 105 20.62 -2.52 -5.62
N LEU A 106 19.91 -3.32 -6.41
CA LEU A 106 18.88 -2.84 -7.35
C LEU A 106 19.32 -1.59 -8.13
N PHE A 107 20.45 -1.69 -8.85
CA PHE A 107 21.06 -0.62 -9.65
C PHE A 107 21.70 0.54 -8.86
N VAL A 108 21.61 0.55 -7.53
CA VAL A 108 22.32 1.50 -6.67
C VAL A 108 23.63 0.89 -6.20
N THR A 109 24.75 1.51 -6.55
CA THR A 109 26.06 1.13 -6.02
C THR A 109 26.19 1.63 -4.58
N VAL A 110 26.46 0.69 -3.67
CA VAL A 110 26.68 0.92 -2.24
C VAL A 110 28.13 0.56 -1.94
N VAL A 111 28.80 1.45 -1.19
CA VAL A 111 30.17 1.28 -0.73
C VAL A 111 30.16 1.28 0.79
N ALA A 112 30.75 0.25 1.40
CA ALA A 112 30.99 0.20 2.83
C ALA A 112 32.49 0.20 3.09
N PHE A 113 32.94 0.94 4.10
CA PHE A 113 34.35 1.04 4.46
C PHE A 113 34.53 1.07 5.98
N SER A 114 35.65 0.52 6.44
CA SER A 114 36.12 0.58 7.83
C SER A 114 37.62 0.79 7.81
N ASP A 115 38.04 1.90 8.42
CA ASP A 115 39.43 2.33 8.54
C ASP A 115 39.70 2.89 9.96
N ASP A 116 40.89 3.45 10.15
CA ASP A 116 41.34 4.06 11.42
C ASP A 116 40.59 5.36 11.77
N GLN A 117 39.90 5.97 10.80
CA GLN A 117 39.11 7.19 10.96
C GLN A 117 37.63 6.87 11.25
N GLY A 118 37.16 5.66 10.93
CA GLY A 118 35.87 5.14 11.36
C GLY A 118 35.21 4.18 10.37
N VAL A 119 33.92 3.99 10.59
CA VAL A 119 33.08 3.05 9.84
C VAL A 119 31.98 3.82 9.13
N GLY A 120 31.78 3.56 7.83
CA GLY A 120 30.87 4.35 7.01
C GLY A 120 30.22 3.58 5.87
N ILE A 121 29.08 4.11 5.42
CA ILE A 121 28.35 3.67 4.23
C ILE A 121 28.19 4.86 3.30
N GLY A 122 28.63 4.70 2.06
CA GLY A 122 28.40 5.62 0.96
C GLY A 122 27.56 4.97 -0.14
N TRP A 123 26.93 5.78 -0.98
CA TRP A 123 26.26 5.32 -2.19
C TRP A 123 26.39 6.36 -3.29
N ALA A 124 26.28 5.92 -4.54
CA ALA A 124 26.25 6.84 -5.67
C ALA A 124 24.98 7.72 -5.60
N SER A 125 25.15 9.04 -5.63
CA SER A 125 24.05 10.03 -5.63
C SER A 125 23.40 10.19 -7.00
N GLY A 126 23.28 9.08 -7.74
CA GLY A 126 22.67 9.05 -9.05
C GLY A 126 21.14 9.06 -9.01
N PRO A 127 20.47 9.32 -10.15
CA PRO A 127 19.02 9.34 -10.24
C PRO A 127 18.37 8.00 -9.88
N GLU A 128 19.12 6.89 -9.96
CA GLU A 128 18.67 5.54 -9.62
C GLU A 128 18.10 5.47 -8.19
N TRP A 129 18.66 6.27 -7.28
CA TRP A 129 18.23 6.37 -5.88
C TRP A 129 16.74 6.71 -5.73
N PHE A 130 16.19 7.55 -6.61
CA PHE A 130 14.77 7.93 -6.59
C PHE A 130 13.95 7.19 -7.65
N VAL A 131 14.56 6.87 -8.79
CA VAL A 131 13.86 6.22 -9.91
C VAL A 131 13.43 4.81 -9.53
N VAL A 132 14.30 4.00 -8.91
CA VAL A 132 14.00 2.61 -8.55
C VAL A 132 12.82 2.51 -7.56
N PRO A 133 12.85 3.17 -6.38
CA PRO A 133 11.71 3.13 -5.47
C PRO A 133 10.47 3.80 -6.09
N GLY A 134 10.64 4.86 -6.88
CA GLY A 134 9.53 5.54 -7.57
C GLY A 134 8.79 4.63 -8.55
N VAL A 135 9.52 3.87 -9.38
CA VAL A 135 8.92 2.90 -10.31
C VAL A 135 8.22 1.77 -9.56
N MET A 136 8.83 1.24 -8.50
CA MET A 136 8.21 0.19 -7.68
C MET A 136 6.90 0.68 -7.05
N VAL A 137 6.89 1.88 -6.47
CA VAL A 137 5.69 2.51 -5.90
C VAL A 137 4.62 2.73 -6.97
N ALA A 138 4.99 3.24 -8.14
CA ALA A 138 4.04 3.47 -9.23
C ALA A 138 3.39 2.16 -9.71
N LEU A 139 4.19 1.11 -9.92
CA LEU A 139 3.68 -0.22 -10.32
C LEU A 139 2.78 -0.82 -9.24
N ALA A 140 3.22 -0.78 -7.98
CA ALA A 140 2.44 -1.25 -6.83
C ALA A 140 1.08 -0.54 -6.72
N LEU A 141 1.09 0.78 -6.89
CA LEU A 141 -0.10 1.61 -6.82
C LEU A 141 -1.06 1.29 -7.98
N LEU A 142 -0.57 1.20 -9.21
CA LEU A 142 -1.39 0.87 -10.38
C LEU A 142 -2.00 -0.55 -10.29
N LEU A 143 -1.20 -1.51 -9.83
CA LEU A 143 -1.64 -2.89 -9.63
C LEU A 143 -2.64 -3.02 -8.48
N GLY A 144 -2.34 -2.42 -7.32
CA GLY A 144 -3.21 -2.43 -6.15
C GLY A 144 -4.51 -1.65 -6.37
N ALA A 145 -4.45 -0.51 -7.06
CA ALA A 145 -5.62 0.27 -7.44
C ALA A 145 -6.46 -0.40 -8.53
N ARG A 146 -5.94 -1.46 -9.16
CA ARG A 146 -6.57 -2.10 -10.32
C ARG A 146 -6.95 -1.07 -11.37
N ALA A 147 -5.99 -0.21 -11.73
CA ALA A 147 -6.21 0.95 -12.59
C ALA A 147 -6.85 0.59 -13.94
N TRP A 148 -6.69 -0.66 -14.41
CA TRP A 148 -7.38 -1.20 -15.58
C TRP A 148 -8.91 -1.17 -15.50
N ARG A 149 -9.51 -0.99 -14.32
CA ARG A 149 -10.96 -0.76 -14.17
C ARG A 149 -11.42 0.58 -14.75
N LEU A 150 -10.50 1.52 -14.99
CA LEU A 150 -10.77 2.77 -15.69
C LEU A 150 -10.94 2.59 -17.20
N VAL A 151 -10.52 1.45 -17.75
CA VAL A 151 -10.66 1.16 -19.18
C VAL A 151 -12.10 0.71 -19.41
N PRO A 152 -12.96 1.51 -20.06
CA PRO A 152 -14.28 1.04 -20.44
C PRO A 152 -14.08 -0.18 -21.34
N ARG A 153 -14.69 -1.31 -20.97
CA ARG A 153 -14.78 -2.45 -21.88
C ARG A 153 -15.51 -1.92 -23.11
N ARG A 154 -14.78 -1.68 -24.21
CA ARG A 154 -15.39 -1.48 -25.53
C ARG A 154 -16.30 -2.69 -25.72
N ALA A 155 -17.61 -2.46 -25.64
CA ALA A 155 -18.59 -3.42 -26.09
C ALA A 155 -18.17 -3.78 -27.52
N ARG A 156 -17.78 -5.02 -27.75
CA ARG A 156 -17.74 -5.55 -29.10
C ARG A 156 -19.20 -5.50 -29.56
N ALA A 157 -19.49 -4.51 -30.40
CA ALA A 157 -20.71 -4.48 -31.21
C ALA A 157 -20.66 -5.63 -32.22
#